data_AF-A0A9P8II35-F1
#
_entry.id   AF-A0A9P8II35-F1
#
_cell.length_a   1.000
_cell.length_b   1.000
_cell.length_c   1.000
_cell.angle_alpha   90.00
_cell.angle_beta   90.00
_cell.angle_gamma   90.00
#
_symmetry.space_group_name_H-M   'P 1'
#
loop_
_entity.id
_entity.type
_entity.pdbx_description
1 polymer ?
#
loop_
_entity_poly.entity_id
_entity_poly.type
_entity_poly.pdbx_seq_one_letter_code
_entity_poly.pdbx_strand_id
1 'polypeptide(L)'
;MRFSAFTFALLSVLLALPPGQAVTAPLTVLIPPAAIPPSALPAWTSASLSTLGVTHTAPLQGDGKFVFRNVSAGSYLLDVHCRDYAFAPLRVDVGADGAVEAWQTWRGNEWGNKGERRGGGSGGVVIEIRPAGTKEFYIERQG
;
A
#
# COMPACT_ATOMS: atom_id res chain seq x y z
N MET A 1 -30.08 -0.34 66.96
CA MET A 1 -30.16 -0.79 65.55
C MET A 1 -29.84 0.44 64.70
N ARG A 2 -28.57 0.70 64.29
CA ARG A 2 -27.89 0.21 63.06
C ARG A 2 -28.86 0.25 61.87
N PHE A 3 -28.66 1.01 60.79
CA PHE A 3 -27.49 1.02 59.92
C PHE A 3 -27.29 2.35 59.17
N SER A 4 -26.01 2.74 59.05
CA SER A 4 -25.47 3.69 58.07
C SER A 4 -25.17 2.94 56.77
N ALA A 5 -25.44 3.52 55.60
CA ALA A 5 -24.97 3.02 54.30
C ALA A 5 -24.88 4.20 53.31
N PHE A 6 -23.70 4.79 53.14
CA PHE A 6 -22.73 4.49 52.07
C PHE A 6 -23.23 4.84 50.64
N THR A 7 -22.91 6.07 50.25
CA THR A 7 -22.34 6.47 48.96
C THR A 7 -22.26 5.40 47.87
N PHE A 8 -22.96 5.62 46.76
CA PHE A 8 -22.63 5.05 45.45
C PHE A 8 -22.68 6.14 44.38
N ALA A 9 -21.63 6.96 44.34
CA ALA A 9 -21.30 7.73 43.14
C ALA A 9 -20.74 6.73 42.12
N LEU A 10 -21.61 6.23 41.22
CA LEU A 10 -21.18 5.31 40.17
C LEU A 10 -20.39 6.11 39.12
N LEU A 11 -19.08 5.99 39.29
CA LEU A 11 -17.99 6.47 38.47
C LEU A 11 -18.26 6.24 36.97
N SER A 12 -18.70 7.29 36.28
CA SER A 12 -18.79 7.32 34.81
C SER A 12 -17.39 7.54 34.23
N VAL A 13 -16.55 6.49 34.21
CA VAL A 13 -15.34 6.46 33.38
C VAL A 13 -15.74 5.86 32.04
N LEU A 14 -16.35 6.69 31.20
CA LEU A 14 -16.43 6.41 29.77
C LEU A 14 -15.01 6.54 29.23
N LEU A 15 -14.46 5.42 28.74
CA LEU A 15 -13.16 5.32 28.09
C LEU A 15 -12.95 6.53 27.15
N ALA A 16 -12.10 7.47 27.56
CA ALA A 16 -11.42 8.35 26.63
C ALA A 16 -10.35 7.51 25.92
N LEU A 17 -10.80 6.69 24.95
CA LEU A 17 -9.88 6.10 23.99
C LEU A 17 -9.32 7.28 23.18
N PRO A 18 -8.01 7.58 23.26
CA PRO A 18 -7.46 8.63 22.41
C PRO A 18 -7.75 8.23 20.96
N PRO A 19 -8.22 9.14 20.09
CA PRO A 19 -8.28 8.83 18.67
C PRO A 19 -6.86 8.46 18.27
N GLY A 20 -6.66 7.19 17.88
CA GLY A 20 -5.40 6.76 17.29
C GLY A 20 -5.11 7.73 16.16
N GLN A 21 -4.05 8.52 16.30
CA GLN A 21 -3.69 9.53 15.33
C GLN A 21 -3.50 8.79 14.00
N ALA A 22 -4.42 9.00 13.07
CA ALA A 22 -4.32 8.42 11.74
C ALA A 22 -3.21 9.19 11.02
N VAL A 23 -1.97 8.76 11.24
CA VAL A 23 -0.84 9.26 10.48
C VAL A 23 -1.09 8.87 9.04
N THR A 24 -1.31 9.91 8.25
CA THR A 24 -1.50 9.84 6.82
C THR A 24 -0.14 10.11 6.20
N ALA A 25 0.47 9.08 5.63
CA ALA A 25 1.71 9.25 4.88
C ALA A 25 1.41 9.41 3.38
N PRO A 26 2.01 10.38 2.69
CA PRO A 26 2.06 10.33 1.24
C PRO A 26 2.97 9.17 0.82
N LEU A 27 2.44 8.25 0.03
CA LEU A 27 3.18 7.11 -0.52
C LEU A 27 3.45 7.35 -2.00
N THR A 28 4.72 7.35 -2.38
CA THR A 28 5.12 7.46 -3.78
C THR A 28 5.68 6.14 -4.26
N VAL A 29 5.17 5.65 -5.38
CA VAL A 29 5.70 4.47 -6.06
C VAL A 29 6.31 4.95 -7.37
N LEU A 30 7.56 4.59 -7.63
CA LEU A 30 8.31 5.01 -8.82
C LEU A 30 8.61 3.79 -9.68
N ILE A 31 8.34 3.91 -10.98
CA ILE A 31 8.94 3.02 -11.98
C ILE A 31 10.27 3.65 -12.37
N PRO A 32 11.42 3.01 -12.09
CA PRO A 32 12.70 3.62 -12.39
C PRO A 32 12.86 3.78 -13.90
N PRO A 33 13.24 4.97 -14.40
CA PRO A 33 13.36 5.24 -15.83
C PRO A 33 14.44 4.37 -16.50
N ALA A 34 15.39 3.87 -15.71
CA ALA A 34 16.40 2.90 -16.15
C ALA A 34 15.81 1.52 -16.51
N ALA A 35 14.63 1.17 -15.98
CA ALA A 35 13.94 -0.07 -16.32
C ALA A 35 13.04 0.12 -17.54
N ILE A 36 12.16 1.13 -17.51
CA ILE A 36 11.29 1.50 -18.64
C ILE A 36 11.15 3.03 -18.66
N PRO A 37 11.31 3.70 -19.81
CA PRO A 37 11.03 5.11 -19.92
C PRO A 37 9.52 5.38 -19.72
N PRO A 38 9.11 6.42 -18.97
CA PRO A 38 7.69 6.71 -18.73
C PRO A 38 6.85 6.88 -20.00
N SER A 39 7.46 7.32 -21.10
CA SER A 39 6.82 7.46 -22.41
C SER A 39 6.42 6.14 -23.08
N ALA A 40 7.03 5.02 -22.69
CA ALA A 40 6.67 3.69 -23.19
C ALA A 40 5.49 3.06 -22.44
N LEU A 41 5.07 3.64 -21.31
CA LEU A 41 3.92 3.15 -20.55
C LEU A 41 2.62 3.72 -21.14
N PRO A 42 1.58 2.89 -21.33
CA PRO A 42 0.26 3.37 -21.73
C PRO A 42 -0.29 4.39 -20.73
N ALA A 43 -1.01 5.41 -21.24
CA ALA A 43 -1.65 6.43 -20.42
C ALA A 43 -2.71 5.89 -19.44
N TRP A 44 -3.25 4.69 -19.70
CA TRP A 44 -4.19 3.99 -18.80
C TRP A 44 -3.51 3.16 -17.71
N THR A 45 -2.20 3.28 -17.55
CA THR A 45 -1.47 2.61 -16.47
C THR A 45 -1.87 3.21 -15.12
N SER A 46 -2.25 2.36 -14.17
CA SER A 46 -2.66 2.79 -12.83
C SER A 46 -2.15 1.81 -11.77
N ALA A 47 -1.95 2.30 -10.56
CA ALA A 47 -1.60 1.48 -9.41
C ALA A 47 -2.75 1.47 -8.40
N SER A 48 -3.02 0.30 -7.82
CA SER A 48 -4.02 0.11 -6.77
C SER A 48 -3.36 -0.37 -5.48
N LEU A 49 -3.71 0.27 -4.37
CA LEU A 49 -3.31 -0.09 -3.02
C LEU A 49 -4.55 -0.59 -2.28
N SER A 50 -4.62 -1.89 -2.02
CA SER A 50 -5.82 -2.55 -1.46
C SER A 50 -5.57 -3.13 -0.08
N THR A 51 -6.55 -3.00 0.80
CA THR A 51 -6.60 -3.64 2.11
C THR A 51 -8.05 -4.04 2.40
N LEU A 52 -8.30 -4.63 3.57
CA LEU A 52 -9.64 -5.05 3.99
C LEU A 52 -10.60 -3.85 4.01
N GLY A 53 -11.53 -3.81 3.05
CA GLY A 53 -12.59 -2.80 2.96
C GLY A 53 -12.19 -1.44 2.38
N VAL A 54 -10.91 -1.22 2.04
CA VAL A 54 -10.43 0.05 1.48
C VAL A 54 -9.52 -0.20 0.28
N THR A 55 -9.73 0.54 -0.79
CA THR A 55 -8.84 0.53 -1.97
C THR A 55 -8.55 1.96 -2.39
N HIS A 56 -7.27 2.28 -2.50
CA HIS A 56 -6.78 3.53 -3.08
C HIS A 56 -6.30 3.25 -4.49
N THR A 57 -6.46 4.20 -5.41
CA THR A 57 -5.98 4.09 -6.79
C THR A 57 -5.27 5.39 -7.16
N ALA A 58 -4.16 5.25 -7.87
CA ALA A 58 -3.39 6.38 -8.37
C ALA A 58 -3.06 6.15 -9.86
N PRO A 59 -3.36 7.12 -10.74
CA PRO A 59 -2.94 7.06 -12.15
C PRO A 59 -1.43 7.31 -12.27
N LEU A 60 -0.85 6.83 -13.37
CA LEU A 60 0.54 7.13 -13.73
C LEU A 60 0.72 8.63 -14.01
N GLN A 61 1.72 9.25 -13.37
CA GLN A 61 2.14 10.61 -13.67
C GLN A 61 3.21 10.65 -14.77
N GLY A 62 3.38 11.80 -15.42
CA GLY A 62 4.33 11.97 -16.53
C GLY A 62 5.81 11.74 -16.15
N ASP A 63 6.14 11.73 -14.87
CA ASP A 63 7.46 11.42 -14.34
C ASP A 63 7.66 9.95 -13.96
N GLY A 64 6.71 9.07 -14.31
CA GLY A 64 6.80 7.62 -14.04
C GLY A 64 6.40 7.23 -12.61
N LYS A 65 5.67 8.09 -11.89
CA LYS A 65 5.29 7.87 -10.49
C LYS A 65 3.79 7.67 -10.29
N PHE A 66 3.46 6.96 -9.22
CA PHE A 66 2.12 6.88 -8.64
C PHE A 66 2.17 7.52 -7.25
N VAL A 67 1.25 8.44 -6.97
CA VAL A 67 1.19 9.14 -5.68
C VAL A 67 -0.13 8.82 -5.01
N PHE A 68 -0.05 8.10 -3.89
CA PHE A 68 -1.18 7.82 -3.02
C PHE A 68 -1.18 8.82 -1.86
N ARG A 69 -2.31 9.49 -1.67
CA ARG A 69 -2.55 10.43 -0.58
C ARG A 69 -3.48 9.79 0.43
N ASN A 70 -3.38 10.17 1.71
CA ASN A 70 -4.31 9.71 2.75
C ASN A 70 -4.27 8.19 2.98
N VAL A 71 -3.07 7.62 2.95
CA VAL A 71 -2.85 6.21 3.32
C VAL A 71 -2.63 6.14 4.82
N SER A 72 -3.54 5.47 5.53
CA SER A 72 -3.45 5.22 6.96
C SER A 72 -2.44 4.12 7.28
N ALA A 73 -2.06 4.00 8.55
CA ALA A 73 -1.28 2.86 9.02
C ALA A 73 -2.04 1.54 8.77
N GLY A 74 -1.32 0.54 8.27
CA GLY A 74 -1.91 -0.75 7.91
C GLY A 74 -1.08 -1.52 6.90
N SER A 75 -1.53 -2.73 6.60
CA SER A 75 -0.93 -3.59 5.58
C SER A 75 -1.76 -3.57 4.31
N TYR A 76 -1.09 -3.34 3.19
CA TYR A 76 -1.69 -3.15 1.89
C TYR A 76 -1.05 -4.04 0.83
N LEU A 77 -1.83 -4.42 -0.17
CA LEU A 77 -1.37 -5.04 -1.41
C LEU A 77 -1.31 -3.96 -2.50
N LEU A 78 -0.12 -3.71 -3.02
CA LEU A 78 0.15 -2.84 -4.16
C LEU A 78 0.17 -3.68 -5.44
N ASP A 79 -0.66 -3.29 -6.40
CA ASP A 79 -0.73 -3.89 -7.74
C ASP A 79 -0.66 -2.78 -8.80
N VAL A 80 -0.01 -3.05 -9.93
CA VAL A 80 0.12 -2.10 -11.04
C VAL A 80 -0.53 -2.68 -12.28
N HIS A 81 -1.60 -2.02 -12.70
CA HIS A 81 -2.39 -2.35 -13.88
C HIS A 81 -1.82 -1.63 -15.09
N CYS A 82 -1.13 -2.40 -15.93
CA CYS A 82 -0.61 -1.96 -17.23
C CYS A 82 -1.01 -2.96 -18.31
N ARG A 83 -1.26 -2.48 -19.54
CA ARG A 83 -1.59 -3.35 -20.67
C ARG A 83 -0.37 -4.10 -21.19
N ASP A 84 0.74 -3.39 -21.39
CA ASP A 84 1.89 -3.91 -22.16
C ASP A 84 2.93 -4.58 -21.27
N TYR A 85 2.93 -4.25 -19.97
CA TYR A 85 3.90 -4.77 -19.00
C TYR A 85 3.21 -5.47 -17.83
N ALA A 86 3.84 -6.53 -17.34
CA ALA A 86 3.49 -7.20 -16.11
C ALA A 86 4.36 -6.67 -14.97
N PHE A 87 3.76 -6.43 -13.81
CA PHE A 87 4.45 -6.03 -12.59
C PHE A 87 4.16 -7.06 -11.50
N ALA A 88 5.16 -7.34 -10.68
CA ALA A 88 4.96 -8.22 -9.52
C ALA A 88 4.23 -7.44 -8.41
N PRO A 89 3.23 -8.05 -7.75
CA PRO A 89 2.56 -7.40 -6.63
C PRO A 89 3.54 -7.22 -5.46
N LEU A 90 3.38 -6.13 -4.72
CA LEU A 90 4.16 -5.84 -3.52
C LEU A 90 3.24 -5.75 -2.31
N ARG A 91 3.71 -6.25 -1.18
CA ARG A 91 3.11 -5.94 0.12
C ARG A 91 3.72 -4.65 0.62
N VAL A 92 2.89 -3.70 1.03
CA VAL A 92 3.30 -2.43 1.61
C VAL A 92 2.73 -2.33 3.01
N ASP A 93 3.58 -2.24 4.03
CA ASP A 93 3.15 -1.94 5.39
C ASP A 93 3.46 -0.48 5.70
N VAL A 94 2.46 0.21 6.24
CA VAL A 94 2.55 1.59 6.72
C VAL A 94 2.44 1.58 8.24
N GLY A 95 3.49 2.02 8.90
CA GLY A 95 3.57 2.17 10.35
C GLY A 95 2.80 3.38 10.87
N ALA A 96 2.48 3.39 12.17
CA ALA A 96 1.81 4.50 12.83
C ALA A 96 2.68 5.77 12.90
N ASP A 97 3.99 5.64 12.73
CA ASP A 97 4.97 6.72 12.60
C ASP A 97 5.12 7.23 11.16
N GLY A 98 4.37 6.66 10.21
CA GLY A 98 4.50 6.97 8.79
C GLY A 98 5.72 6.32 8.12
N ALA A 99 6.39 5.39 8.80
CA ALA A 99 7.37 4.53 8.15
C ALA A 99 6.65 3.61 7.15
N VAL A 100 7.19 3.47 5.95
CA VAL A 100 6.65 2.59 4.92
C VAL A 100 7.70 1.56 4.57
N GLU A 101 7.30 0.31 4.51
CA GLU A 101 8.16 -0.79 4.07
C GLU A 101 7.45 -1.60 2.99
N ALA A 102 8.21 -2.05 2.00
CA ALA A 102 7.71 -2.81 0.86
C ALA A 102 8.43 -4.16 0.77
N TRP A 103 7.66 -5.23 0.57
CA TRP A 103 8.15 -6.58 0.37
C TRP A 103 7.58 -7.18 -0.89
N GLN A 104 8.35 -8.05 -1.53
CA GLN A 104 7.83 -8.86 -2.62
C GLN A 104 6.77 -9.84 -2.10
N THR A 105 5.70 -10.01 -2.88
CA THR A 105 4.66 -11.00 -2.60
C THR A 105 4.17 -11.63 -3.90
N TRP A 106 3.36 -12.67 -3.80
CA TRP A 106 2.68 -13.33 -4.91
C TRP A 106 1.37 -13.96 -4.43
N ARG A 107 0.49 -14.27 -5.39
CA ARG A 107 -0.79 -14.92 -5.08
C ARG A 107 -0.54 -16.30 -4.46
N GLY A 108 -1.20 -16.57 -3.33
CA GLY A 108 -1.03 -17.82 -2.58
C GLY A 108 0.10 -17.79 -1.56
N ASN A 109 0.88 -16.70 -1.45
CA ASN A 109 1.79 -16.51 -0.33
C ASN A 109 1.00 -16.19 0.95
N GLU A 110 1.37 -16.79 2.07
CA GLU A 110 0.80 -16.43 3.37
C GLU A 110 1.14 -14.98 3.70
N TRP A 111 0.14 -14.20 4.15
CA TRP A 111 0.36 -12.77 4.40
C TRP A 111 1.51 -12.53 5.38
N GLY A 112 1.59 -13.30 6.47
CA GLY A 112 2.66 -13.21 7.47
C GLY A 112 4.07 -13.54 6.96
N ASN A 113 4.19 -14.28 5.86
CA ASN A 113 5.47 -14.64 5.26
C ASN A 113 6.00 -13.49 4.37
N LYS A 114 6.80 -12.61 4.97
CA LYS A 114 7.42 -11.49 4.26
C LYS A 114 8.62 -11.97 3.45
N GLY A 115 8.55 -11.82 2.13
CA GLY A 115 9.66 -12.13 1.22
C GLY A 115 10.78 -11.08 1.24
N GLU A 116 11.49 -10.94 0.12
CA GLU A 116 12.57 -9.96 -0.03
C GLU A 116 12.05 -8.53 0.16
N ARG A 117 12.75 -7.73 0.98
CA ARG A 117 12.43 -6.30 1.14
C ARG A 117 12.83 -5.55 -0.13
N ARG A 118 11.85 -4.88 -0.75
CA ARG A 118 12.01 -4.13 -2.00
C ARG A 118 12.20 -2.63 -1.81
N GLY A 119 11.99 -2.13 -0.59
CA GLY A 119 12.23 -0.73 -0.26
C GLY A 119 11.60 -0.34 1.06
N GLY A 120 11.88 0.87 1.51
CA GLY A 120 11.24 1.44 2.69
C GLY A 120 11.95 2.69 3.21
N GLY A 121 11.29 3.43 4.09
CA GLY A 121 11.81 4.64 4.74
C GLY A 121 10.73 5.35 5.57
N SER A 122 11.00 6.59 5.99
CA SER A 122 10.02 7.46 6.64
C SER A 122 9.83 8.75 5.84
N GLY A 123 8.59 9.26 5.80
CA GLY A 123 8.27 10.59 5.24
C GLY A 123 8.34 10.70 3.70
N GLY A 124 7.29 10.28 2.99
CA GLY A 124 7.22 10.47 1.52
C GLY A 124 8.05 9.47 0.72
N VAL A 125 8.17 8.25 1.25
CA VAL A 125 9.00 7.16 0.69
C VAL A 125 8.69 6.89 -0.76
N VAL A 126 9.76 6.66 -1.53
CA VAL A 126 9.72 6.17 -2.89
C VAL A 126 9.94 4.66 -2.89
N ILE A 127 8.91 3.90 -3.23
CA ILE A 127 9.02 2.45 -3.48
C ILE A 127 9.33 2.27 -4.96
N GLU A 128 10.45 1.63 -5.28
CA GLU A 128 10.75 1.26 -6.66
C GLU A 128 9.99 -0.01 -7.05
N ILE A 129 9.30 0.05 -8.19
CA ILE A 129 8.69 -1.13 -8.81
C ILE A 129 9.26 -1.33 -10.21
N ARG A 130 9.64 -2.57 -10.52
CA ARG A 130 10.20 -2.95 -11.82
C ARG A 130 9.21 -3.83 -12.59
N PRO A 131 9.16 -3.71 -13.92
CA PRO A 131 8.43 -4.66 -14.75
C PRO A 131 9.04 -6.06 -14.57
N ALA A 132 8.18 -7.07 -14.47
CA ALA A 132 8.57 -8.47 -14.52
C ALA A 132 8.76 -8.95 -15.97
N GLY A 133 8.07 -8.34 -16.93
CA GLY A 133 8.14 -8.69 -18.35
C GLY A 133 7.07 -7.97 -19.18
N THR A 134 7.06 -8.23 -20.50
CA THR A 134 6.04 -7.77 -21.43
C THR A 134 4.85 -8.75 -21.46
N LYS A 135 3.65 -8.24 -21.72
CA LYS A 135 2.45 -9.05 -21.91
C LYS A 135 2.24 -9.29 -23.39
N GLU A 136 2.26 -10.55 -23.80
CA GLU A 136 1.90 -10.97 -25.15
C GLU A 136 0.50 -11.58 -25.12
N PHE A 137 -0.38 -11.03 -25.97
CA PHE A 137 -1.78 -11.49 -26.07
C PHE A 137 -2.04 -12.34 -27.31
N TYR A 138 -1.06 -12.43 -28.21
CA TYR A 138 -1.17 -13.14 -29.48
C TYR A 138 -0.18 -14.28 -29.52
N ILE A 139 -0.56 -15.36 -30.21
CA ILE A 139 0.29 -16.53 -30.44
C ILE A 139 0.60 -16.59 -31.93
N GLU A 140 1.88 -16.70 -32.27
CA GLU A 140 2.30 -16.91 -33.65
C GLU A 140 1.96 -18.34 -34.08
N ARG A 141 1.33 -18.50 -35.25
CA ARG A 141 1.05 -19.82 -35.82
C ARG A 141 2.30 -20.31 -36.55
N GLN A 142 2.83 -21.46 -36.13
CA GLN A 142 3.82 -22.17 -36.93
C GLN A 142 3.11 -22.81 -38.11
N GLY A 143 3.49 -22.40 -39.33
CA GLY A 143 3.01 -22.95 -40.59
C GLY A 143 3.64 -24.30 -40.92
#